data_AF-Q1IRR9-F1
#
_entry.id   AF-Q1IRR9-F1
#
_cell.length_a   1.000
_cell.length_b   1.000
_cell.length_c   1.000
_cell.angle_alpha   90.00
_cell.angle_beta   90.00
_cell.angle_gamma   90.00
#
_symmetry.space_group_name_H-M   'P 1'
#
loop_
_entity.id
_entity.type
_entity.pdbx_description
1 polymer ?
#
loop_
_entity_poly.entity_id
_entity_poly.type
_entity_poly.pdbx_seq_one_letter_code
_entity_poly.pdbx_strand_id
1 'polypeptide(L)'
;MALDPEQLARLQRAYEVLGLPQTASAQQVKQAYRKLTKRWHPDLYSPGSFEQKEATLMMKVINDAYDFVSGAPLNDCDPRVAAPEAERVRQPYVQPPRPIIFRHDRDAPPPKLDLFGFWVRFFFGAIFGLLCGFNAIARGVVESIPLAILVGLAEVVIFGLLSGFLGDKFWIDFFRR
;
A
#
# COMPACT_ATOMS: atom_id res chain seq x y z
N MET A 1 1.93 31.11 -27.25
CA MET A 1 0.46 31.02 -27.09
C MET A 1 0.15 31.57 -25.71
N ALA A 2 -0.31 32.82 -25.63
CA ALA A 2 -0.72 33.40 -24.35
C ALA A 2 -2.01 32.71 -23.93
N LEU A 3 -2.11 32.29 -22.67
CA LEU A 3 -3.34 31.70 -22.13
C LEU A 3 -4.40 32.80 -22.00
N ASP A 4 -5.62 32.49 -22.39
CA ASP A 4 -6.74 33.41 -22.21
C ASP A 4 -6.98 33.67 -20.70
N PRO A 5 -7.41 34.88 -20.31
CA PRO A 5 -7.62 35.23 -18.90
C PRO A 5 -8.65 34.33 -18.20
N GLU A 6 -9.63 33.81 -18.94
CA GLU A 6 -10.59 32.83 -18.44
C GLU A 6 -9.92 31.49 -18.08
N GLN A 7 -9.00 31.02 -18.93
CA GLN A 7 -8.27 29.78 -18.68
C GLN A 7 -7.38 29.89 -17.45
N LEU A 8 -6.76 31.06 -17.23
CA LEU A 8 -5.96 31.33 -16.04
C LEU A 8 -6.81 31.26 -14.76
N ALA A 9 -7.99 31.87 -14.76
CA ALA A 9 -8.91 31.83 -13.62
C ALA A 9 -9.39 30.39 -13.31
N ARG A 10 -9.62 29.58 -14.34
CA ARG A 10 -9.97 28.16 -14.18
C ARG A 10 -8.80 27.35 -13.61
N LEU A 11 -7.57 27.63 -14.04
CA LEU A 11 -6.35 27.00 -13.55
C LEU A 11 -6.18 27.28 -12.05
N GLN A 12 -6.34 28.54 -11.67
CA GLN A 12 -6.25 28.98 -10.27
C GLN A 12 -7.20 28.20 -9.36
N ARG A 13 -8.48 28.13 -9.75
CA ARG A 13 -9.48 27.33 -9.00
C ARG A 13 -9.13 25.85 -8.94
N ALA A 14 -8.55 25.28 -9.99
CA ALA A 14 -8.14 23.88 -10.00
C ALA A 14 -6.99 23.61 -9.00
N TYR A 15 -6.00 24.50 -8.93
CA TYR A 15 -4.94 24.43 -7.92
C TYR A 15 -5.47 24.62 -6.50
N GLU A 16 -6.44 25.54 -6.30
CA GLU A 16 -7.11 25.75 -5.01
C GLU A 16 -7.88 24.50 -4.54
N VAL A 17 -8.62 23.85 -5.44
CA VAL A 17 -9.31 22.56 -5.17
C VAL A 17 -8.33 21.49 -4.72
N LEU A 18 -7.15 21.42 -5.34
CA LEU A 18 -6.10 20.48 -4.98
C LEU A 18 -5.32 20.91 -3.71
N GLY A 19 -5.55 22.12 -3.20
CA GLY A 19 -4.85 22.68 -2.04
C GLY A 19 -3.38 22.99 -2.33
N LEU A 20 -3.05 23.37 -3.56
CA LEU A 20 -1.69 23.63 -4.03
C LEU A 20 -1.52 25.06 -4.53
N PRO A 21 -0.30 25.63 -4.46
CA PRO A 21 0.01 26.88 -5.15
C PRO A 21 0.08 26.67 -6.66
N GLN A 22 -0.10 27.74 -7.44
CA GLN A 22 0.05 27.73 -8.91
C GLN A 22 1.48 27.39 -9.37
N THR A 23 2.46 27.49 -8.47
CA THR A 23 3.87 27.12 -8.69
C THR A 23 4.17 25.66 -8.35
N ALA A 24 3.15 24.87 -7.98
CA ALA A 24 3.34 23.49 -7.60
C ALA A 24 3.84 22.63 -8.77
N SER A 25 4.83 21.78 -8.49
CA SER A 25 5.37 20.89 -9.51
C SER A 25 4.38 19.76 -9.84
N ALA A 26 4.51 19.17 -11.03
CA ALA A 26 3.71 18.00 -11.43
C ALA A 26 3.78 16.83 -10.42
N GLN A 27 4.88 16.68 -9.68
CA GLN A 27 4.99 15.67 -8.61
C GLN A 27 4.09 16.01 -7.42
N GLN A 28 4.04 17.27 -7.01
CA GLN A 28 3.19 17.75 -5.91
C GLN A 28 1.71 17.62 -6.29
N VAL A 29 1.35 17.97 -7.53
CA VAL A 29 -0.01 17.79 -8.08
C VAL A 29 -0.45 16.33 -7.97
N LYS A 30 0.38 15.39 -8.45
CA LYS A 30 0.10 13.94 -8.35
C LYS A 30 -0.01 13.47 -6.89
N GLN A 31 0.82 14.01 -6.00
CA GLN A 31 0.78 13.63 -4.59
C GLN A 31 -0.49 14.15 -3.90
N ALA A 32 -0.90 15.39 -4.15
CA ALA A 32 -2.12 15.98 -3.60
C ALA A 32 -3.36 15.24 -4.09
N TYR A 33 -3.43 14.96 -5.39
CA TYR A 33 -4.50 14.16 -5.99
C TYR A 33 -4.66 12.81 -5.26
N ARG A 34 -3.58 12.04 -5.12
CA ARG A 34 -3.61 10.74 -4.41
C ARG A 34 -4.09 10.86 -2.96
N LYS A 35 -3.75 11.95 -2.25
CA LYS A 35 -4.21 12.20 -0.88
C LYS A 35 -5.70 12.49 -0.84
N LEU A 36 -6.20 13.32 -1.76
CA LEU A 36 -7.60 13.70 -1.84
C LEU A 36 -8.49 12.53 -2.29
N THR A 37 -8.07 11.74 -3.27
CA THR A 37 -8.77 10.52 -3.70
C THR A 37 -8.93 9.55 -2.55
N LYS A 38 -7.89 9.34 -1.74
CA LYS A 38 -7.96 8.49 -0.55
C LYS A 38 -8.90 9.02 0.54
N ARG A 39 -9.18 10.32 0.56
CA ARG A 39 -10.07 10.93 1.54
C ARG A 39 -11.52 10.87 1.08
N TRP A 40 -11.76 11.14 -0.20
CA TRP A 40 -13.10 11.30 -0.77
C TRP A 40 -13.55 10.12 -1.63
N HIS A 41 -12.96 8.94 -1.46
CA HIS A 41 -13.37 7.75 -2.21
C HIS A 41 -14.78 7.31 -1.79
N PRO A 42 -15.74 7.13 -2.73
CA PRO A 42 -17.12 6.77 -2.39
C PRO A 42 -17.22 5.44 -1.61
N ASP A 43 -16.30 4.50 -1.85
CA ASP A 43 -16.25 3.20 -1.15
C ASP A 43 -15.89 3.31 0.35
N LEU A 44 -15.38 4.46 0.81
CA LEU A 44 -15.12 4.66 2.24
C LEU A 44 -16.40 4.98 3.02
N TYR A 45 -17.48 5.30 2.32
CA TYR A 45 -18.73 5.77 2.91
C TYR A 45 -19.83 4.74 2.71
N SER A 46 -20.80 4.74 3.63
CA SER A 46 -21.91 3.80 3.57
C SER A 46 -22.81 4.07 2.35
N PRO A 47 -23.22 3.03 1.62
CA PRO A 47 -24.06 3.21 0.43
C PRO A 47 -25.39 3.88 0.79
N GLY A 48 -25.74 4.94 0.05
CA GLY A 48 -26.97 5.72 0.25
C GLY A 48 -26.87 6.83 1.30
N SER A 49 -25.73 6.97 1.98
CA SER A 49 -25.52 8.04 2.97
C SER A 49 -25.34 9.41 2.32
N PHE A 50 -25.54 10.48 3.10
CA PHE A 50 -25.29 11.84 2.63
C PHE A 50 -23.79 12.04 2.31
N GLU A 51 -22.92 11.48 3.13
CA GLU A 51 -21.47 11.55 2.97
C GLU A 51 -20.99 10.86 1.69
N GLN A 52 -21.62 9.74 1.28
CA GLN A 52 -21.29 9.10 0.00
C GLN A 52 -21.61 10.02 -1.19
N LYS A 53 -22.74 10.73 -1.14
CA LYS A 53 -23.11 11.69 -2.19
C LYS A 53 -22.12 12.85 -2.24
N GLU A 54 -21.77 13.38 -1.07
CA GLU A 54 -20.77 14.45 -0.95
C GLU A 54 -19.40 14.01 -1.46
N ALA A 55 -18.94 12.81 -1.06
CA ALA A 55 -17.70 12.23 -1.53
C ALA A 55 -17.68 12.02 -3.05
N THR A 56 -18.79 11.58 -3.63
CA THR A 56 -18.94 11.43 -5.09
C THR A 56 -18.79 12.78 -5.80
N LEU A 57 -19.44 13.83 -5.27
CA LEU A 57 -19.35 15.19 -5.82
C LEU A 57 -17.92 15.74 -5.70
N MET A 58 -17.31 15.60 -4.52
CA MET A 58 -15.94 16.05 -4.27
C MET A 58 -14.93 15.31 -5.15
N MET A 59 -15.06 13.98 -5.29
CA MET A 59 -14.20 13.19 -6.17
C MET A 59 -14.28 13.67 -7.62
N LYS A 60 -15.48 13.97 -8.11
CA LYS A 60 -15.66 14.53 -9.46
C LYS A 60 -14.90 15.85 -9.62
N VAL A 61 -15.06 16.77 -8.67
CA VAL A 61 -14.36 18.07 -8.67
C VAL A 61 -12.84 17.90 -8.62
N ILE A 62 -12.34 16.95 -7.83
CA ILE A 62 -10.91 16.64 -7.72
C ILE A 62 -10.36 16.08 -9.05
N ASN A 63 -11.09 15.17 -9.70
CA ASN A 63 -10.70 14.60 -10.99
C ASN A 63 -10.67 15.68 -12.08
N ASP A 64 -11.73 16.50 -12.17
CA ASP A 64 -11.81 17.59 -13.14
C ASP A 64 -10.66 18.60 -12.96
N ALA A 65 -10.30 18.90 -11.71
CA ALA A 65 -9.18 19.78 -11.39
C ALA A 65 -7.83 19.15 -11.78
N TYR A 66 -7.61 17.87 -11.46
CA TYR A 66 -6.38 17.15 -11.79
C TYR A 66 -6.19 17.04 -13.31
N ASP A 67 -7.23 16.68 -14.06
CA ASP A 67 -7.17 16.55 -15.51
C ASP A 67 -6.79 17.89 -16.16
N PHE A 68 -7.42 18.98 -15.71
CA PHE A 68 -7.13 20.32 -16.22
C PHE A 68 -5.71 20.79 -15.91
N VAL A 69 -5.26 20.59 -14.67
CA VAL A 69 -3.88 20.93 -14.28
C VAL A 69 -2.89 20.06 -15.04
N SER A 70 -3.13 18.75 -15.17
CA SER A 70 -2.22 17.79 -15.82
C SER A 70 -1.90 18.11 -17.27
N GLY A 71 -2.85 18.68 -18.02
CA GLY A 71 -2.66 19.13 -19.41
C GLY A 71 -2.18 20.58 -19.55
N ALA A 72 -2.05 21.35 -18.47
CA ALA A 72 -1.66 22.75 -18.53
C ALA A 72 -0.14 22.94 -18.63
N PRO A 73 0.32 23.94 -19.42
CA PRO A 73 1.75 24.22 -19.61
C PRO A 73 2.47 24.70 -18.33
N LEU A 74 1.72 25.06 -17.28
CA LEU A 74 2.28 25.47 -15.97
C LEU A 74 2.88 24.31 -15.17
N ASN A 75 2.65 23.05 -15.56
CA ASN A 75 3.25 21.90 -14.89
C ASN A 75 4.77 21.79 -15.04
N ASP A 76 5.36 22.54 -15.97
CA ASP A 76 6.79 22.55 -16.25
C ASP A 76 7.60 23.46 -15.32
N CYS A 77 7.03 23.90 -14.18
CA CYS A 77 7.79 24.62 -13.17
C CYS A 77 8.93 23.76 -12.62
N ASP A 78 10.12 23.93 -13.21
CA ASP A 78 11.39 23.45 -12.67
C ASP A 78 11.47 23.92 -11.21
N PRO A 79 11.64 23.00 -10.24
CA PRO A 79 11.80 23.33 -8.81
C PRO A 79 12.88 24.39 -8.53
N ARG A 80 13.79 24.64 -9.47
CA ARG A 80 14.84 25.67 -9.38
C ARG A 80 14.34 27.11 -9.64
N VAL A 81 13.20 27.28 -10.31
CA VAL A 81 12.72 28.57 -10.84
C VAL A 81 11.70 29.26 -9.91
N ALA A 82 11.02 28.51 -9.03
CA ALA A 82 9.88 29.02 -8.25
C ALA A 82 10.21 29.63 -6.86
N ALA A 83 11.45 29.58 -6.38
CA ALA A 83 11.80 30.14 -5.07
C ALA A 83 12.11 31.64 -5.18
N PRO A 84 11.48 32.52 -4.36
CA PRO A 84 11.87 33.92 -4.29
C PRO A 84 13.34 34.02 -3.88
N GLU A 85 14.13 34.70 -4.70
CA GLU A 85 15.59 34.82 -4.59
C GLU A 85 16.05 35.39 -3.22
N ALA A 86 15.15 36.10 -2.52
CA ALA A 86 15.35 36.65 -1.19
C ALA A 86 15.55 35.59 -0.08
N GLU A 87 15.02 34.37 -0.22
CA GLU A 87 15.20 33.28 0.77
C GLU A 87 16.53 32.54 0.56
N ARG A 88 17.10 32.63 -0.66
CA ARG A 88 18.25 31.84 -1.12
C ARG A 88 19.56 32.20 -0.42
N VAL A 89 19.62 33.37 0.23
CA VAL A 89 20.83 33.86 0.91
C VAL A 89 20.97 33.30 2.34
N ARG A 90 19.92 32.70 2.93
CA ARG A 90 19.96 32.26 4.35
C ARG A 90 19.80 30.78 4.60
N GLN A 91 19.42 29.98 3.61
CA GLN A 91 19.26 28.54 3.84
C GLN A 91 20.61 27.83 3.78
N PRO A 92 21.08 27.20 4.89
CA PRO A 92 22.19 26.28 4.81
C PRO A 92 21.82 25.17 3.83
N TYR A 93 22.72 24.87 2.89
CA TYR A 93 22.51 23.78 1.95
C TYR A 93 22.29 22.46 2.70
N VAL A 94 21.04 22.04 2.81
CA VAL A 94 20.68 20.68 3.25
C VAL A 94 20.87 19.79 2.04
N GLN A 95 21.82 18.86 2.13
CA GLN A 95 22.06 17.92 1.02
C GLN A 95 20.74 17.21 0.69
N PRO A 96 20.35 17.12 -0.59
CA PRO A 96 19.20 16.31 -0.96
C PRO A 96 19.45 14.89 -0.46
N PRO A 97 18.43 14.19 0.07
CA PRO A 97 18.60 12.80 0.45
C PRO A 97 19.20 12.09 -0.76
N ARG A 98 20.37 11.48 -0.56
CA ARG A 98 21.04 10.72 -1.62
C ARG A 98 20.00 9.78 -2.23
N PRO A 99 19.98 9.58 -3.56
CA PRO A 99 19.09 8.60 -4.15
C PRO A 99 19.23 7.31 -3.36
N ILE A 100 18.10 6.73 -2.95
CA ILE A 100 18.10 5.39 -2.36
C ILE A 100 18.50 4.46 -3.49
N ILE A 101 19.81 4.37 -3.73
CA ILE A 101 20.37 3.14 -4.24
C ILE A 101 20.07 2.18 -3.12
N PHE A 102 19.17 1.23 -3.39
CA PHE A 102 19.03 0.03 -2.59
C PHE A 102 20.38 -0.69 -2.68
N ARG A 103 21.36 -0.20 -1.91
CA ARG A 103 22.56 -0.96 -1.60
C ARG A 103 21.98 -2.16 -0.88
N HIS A 104 22.03 -3.30 -1.55
CA HIS A 104 21.84 -4.57 -0.88
C HIS A 104 23.00 -4.66 0.10
N ASP A 105 22.81 -4.09 1.29
CA ASP A 105 23.75 -4.17 2.40
C ASP A 105 23.87 -5.66 2.69
N ARG A 106 24.93 -6.27 2.14
CA ARG A 106 25.28 -7.67 2.42
C ARG A 106 25.64 -7.88 3.89
N ASP A 107 25.76 -6.78 4.65
CA ASP A 107 26.13 -6.72 6.06
C ASP A 107 25.00 -6.21 6.96
N ALA A 108 23.77 -6.05 6.44
CA ALA A 108 22.62 -5.74 7.28
C ALA A 108 22.44 -6.88 8.31
N PRO A 109 22.30 -6.58 9.63
CA PRO A 109 22.01 -7.63 10.59
C PRO A 109 20.75 -8.37 10.13
N PRO A 110 20.73 -9.71 10.13
CA PRO A 110 19.59 -10.46 9.66
C PRO A 110 18.34 -9.93 10.38
N PRO A 111 17.20 -9.79 9.67
CA PRO A 111 15.96 -9.38 10.31
C PRO A 111 15.75 -10.25 11.55
N LYS A 112 15.51 -9.60 12.70
CA LYS A 112 15.25 -10.29 13.96
C LYS A 112 14.23 -11.39 13.66
N LEU A 113 14.47 -12.63 14.13
CA LEU A 113 13.54 -13.74 13.93
C LEU A 113 12.12 -13.24 14.16
N ASP A 114 11.33 -13.20 13.08
CA ASP A 114 9.96 -12.70 13.10
C ASP A 114 9.12 -13.68 13.91
N LEU A 115 9.19 -13.58 15.23
CA LEU A 115 8.53 -14.49 16.16
C LEU A 115 7.02 -14.48 15.89
N PHE A 116 6.47 -13.29 15.60
CA PHE A 116 5.09 -13.14 15.14
C PHE A 116 4.83 -13.89 13.83
N GLY A 117 5.73 -13.78 12.85
CA GLY A 117 5.64 -14.49 11.58
C GLY A 117 5.77 -16.01 11.71
N PHE A 118 6.53 -16.49 12.70
CA PHE A 118 6.61 -17.90 13.05
C PHE A 118 5.28 -18.40 13.62
N TRP A 119 4.72 -17.69 14.60
CA TRP A 119 3.45 -18.10 15.22
C TRP A 119 2.30 -18.09 14.23
N VAL A 120 2.20 -17.08 13.36
CA VAL A 120 1.18 -17.05 12.29
C VAL A 120 1.31 -18.26 11.38
N ARG A 121 2.52 -18.58 10.89
CA ARG A 121 2.73 -19.75 10.02
C ARG A 121 2.45 -21.08 10.74
N PHE A 122 2.86 -21.20 11.99
CA PHE A 122 2.59 -22.36 12.84
C PHE A 122 1.09 -22.61 13.00
N PHE A 123 0.29 -21.57 13.30
CA PHE A 123 -1.16 -21.72 13.45
C PHE A 123 -1.87 -22.09 12.14
N PHE A 124 -1.46 -21.51 11.00
CA PHE A 124 -2.01 -21.89 9.70
C PHE A 124 -1.65 -23.34 9.32
N GLY A 125 -0.42 -23.78 9.60
CA GLY A 125 -0.01 -25.18 9.42
C GLY A 125 -0.74 -26.16 10.35
N ALA A 126 -0.97 -25.77 11.61
CA ALA A 126 -1.70 -26.57 12.59
C ALA A 126 -3.18 -26.76 12.22
N ILE A 127 -3.85 -25.69 11.75
CA ILE A 127 -5.23 -25.76 11.25
C ILE A 127 -5.31 -26.69 10.03
N PHE A 128 -4.34 -26.59 9.12
CA PHE A 128 -4.27 -27.47 7.95
C PHE A 128 -4.03 -28.94 8.32
N GLY A 129 -3.15 -29.21 9.28
CA GLY A 129 -2.93 -30.55 9.82
C GLY A 129 -4.19 -31.15 10.46
N LEU A 130 -4.96 -30.34 11.19
CA LEU A 130 -6.23 -30.79 11.78
C LEU A 130 -7.30 -31.12 10.70
N LEU A 131 -7.36 -30.32 9.63
CA LEU A 131 -8.23 -30.60 8.47
C LEU A 131 -7.82 -31.87 7.72
N CYS A 132 -6.52 -32.13 7.54
CA CYS A 132 -6.00 -33.36 6.95
C CYS A 132 -6.30 -34.59 7.82
N GLY A 133 -6.01 -34.52 9.12
CA GLY A 133 -6.26 -35.60 10.06
C GLY A 133 -7.75 -35.95 10.19
N PHE A 134 -8.63 -34.95 10.20
CA PHE A 134 -10.09 -35.17 10.19
C PHE A 134 -10.54 -35.91 8.92
N ASN A 135 -9.95 -35.61 7.76
CA ASN A 135 -10.24 -36.30 6.50
C ASN A 135 -9.73 -37.77 6.52
N ALA A 136 -8.60 -38.05 7.18
CA ALA A 136 -8.08 -39.41 7.36
C ALA A 136 -9.00 -40.27 8.27
N ILE A 137 -9.54 -39.67 9.35
CA ILE A 137 -10.52 -40.31 10.24
C ILE A 137 -11.84 -40.55 9.50
N ALA A 138 -12.32 -39.57 8.72
CA ALA A 138 -13.55 -39.68 7.95
C ALA A 138 -13.49 -40.77 6.85
N ARG A 139 -12.29 -41.10 6.36
CA ARG A 139 -12.05 -42.18 5.39
C ARG A 139 -11.89 -43.57 6.04
N GLY A 140 -12.01 -43.68 7.37
CA GLY A 140 -11.97 -44.96 8.09
C GLY A 140 -10.59 -45.63 8.10
N VAL A 141 -9.51 -44.89 7.85
CA VAL A 141 -8.13 -45.42 7.78
C VAL A 141 -7.60 -45.79 9.18
N VAL A 142 -8.23 -45.28 10.24
CA VAL A 142 -7.84 -45.54 11.63
C VAL A 142 -9.01 -46.17 12.39
N GLU A 143 -8.83 -47.42 12.81
CA GLU A 143 -9.89 -48.23 13.44
C GLU A 143 -10.05 -47.95 14.95
N SER A 144 -9.11 -47.24 15.59
CA SER A 144 -9.19 -46.92 17.02
C SER A 144 -9.03 -45.42 17.30
N ILE A 145 -9.99 -44.90 18.08
CA ILE A 145 -10.04 -43.51 18.56
C ILE A 145 -8.71 -43.05 19.22
N PRO A 146 -8.03 -43.82 20.10
CA PRO A 146 -6.76 -43.38 20.68
C PRO A 146 -5.64 -43.24 19.64
N LEU A 147 -5.57 -44.10 18.62
CA LEU A 147 -4.59 -43.96 17.54
C LEU A 147 -4.91 -42.78 16.64
N ALA A 148 -6.19 -42.50 16.37
CA ALA A 148 -6.61 -41.35 15.58
C ALA A 148 -6.20 -40.02 16.25
N ILE A 149 -6.33 -39.93 17.57
CA ILE A 149 -5.90 -38.76 18.35
C ILE A 149 -4.38 -38.61 18.30
N LEU A 150 -3.63 -39.70 18.48
CA LEU A 150 -2.15 -39.67 18.42
C LEU A 150 -1.64 -39.25 17.04
N VAL A 151 -2.23 -39.76 15.97
CA VAL A 151 -1.86 -39.42 14.58
C VAL A 151 -2.24 -37.98 14.25
N GLY A 152 -3.44 -37.53 14.62
CA GLY A 152 -3.87 -36.15 14.39
C GLY A 152 -3.02 -35.13 15.16
N LEU A 153 -2.65 -35.43 16.40
CA LEU A 153 -1.73 -34.58 17.18
C LEU A 153 -0.33 -34.54 16.55
N ALA A 154 0.17 -35.67 16.06
CA ALA A 154 1.45 -35.73 15.36
C ALA A 154 1.42 -34.89 14.07
N GLU A 155 0.36 -34.99 13.26
CA GLU A 155 0.22 -34.21 12.02
C GLU A 155 0.16 -32.70 12.29
N VAL A 156 -0.62 -32.26 13.29
CA VAL A 156 -0.71 -30.85 13.67
C VAL A 156 0.66 -30.29 14.08
N VAL A 157 1.43 -31.06 14.85
CA VAL A 157 2.78 -30.67 15.27
C VAL A 157 3.74 -30.66 14.08
N ILE A 158 3.69 -31.67 13.21
CA ILE A 158 4.58 -31.79 12.04
C ILE A 158 4.31 -30.66 11.05
N PHE A 159 3.05 -30.43 10.65
CA PHE A 159 2.69 -29.34 9.72
C PHE A 159 2.91 -27.95 10.34
N GLY A 160 2.63 -27.78 11.62
CA GLY A 160 2.90 -26.55 12.36
C GLY A 160 4.40 -26.22 12.38
N LEU A 161 5.25 -27.20 12.74
CA LEU A 161 6.71 -27.00 12.79
C LEU A 161 7.31 -26.83 11.40
N LEU A 162 6.91 -27.62 10.41
CA LEU A 162 7.38 -27.47 9.03
C LEU A 162 7.02 -26.10 8.46
N SER A 163 5.78 -25.63 8.65
CA SER A 163 5.39 -24.29 8.21
C SER A 163 6.12 -23.17 8.96
N GLY A 164 6.35 -23.36 10.27
CA GLY A 164 7.10 -22.41 11.09
C GLY A 164 8.58 -22.30 10.71
N PHE A 165 9.26 -23.42 10.44
CA PHE A 165 10.70 -23.46 10.12
C PHE A 165 11.01 -23.18 8.65
N LEU A 166 10.22 -23.70 7.71
CA LEU A 166 10.48 -23.53 6.28
C LEU A 166 9.86 -22.24 5.71
N GLY A 167 9.00 -21.57 6.47
CA GLY A 167 8.41 -20.30 6.10
C GLY A 167 7.49 -20.40 4.88
N ASP A 168 7.41 -19.34 4.09
CA ASP A 168 6.52 -19.26 2.92
C ASP A 168 6.90 -20.23 1.79
N LYS A 169 8.16 -20.67 1.75
CA LYS A 169 8.63 -21.64 0.77
C LYS A 169 7.86 -22.95 0.85
N PHE A 170 7.48 -23.38 2.06
CA PHE A 170 6.67 -24.57 2.29
C PHE A 170 5.33 -24.49 1.53
N TRP A 171 4.58 -23.40 1.70
CA TRP A 171 3.28 -23.22 1.06
C TRP A 171 3.39 -23.05 -0.46
N ILE A 172 4.41 -22.34 -0.92
CA ILE A 172 4.66 -22.14 -2.34
C ILE A 172 4.96 -23.48 -3.03
N ASP A 173 5.80 -24.33 -2.43
CA ASP A 173 6.15 -25.62 -3.00
C ASP A 173 5.01 -26.64 -2.87
N PHE A 174 4.20 -26.56 -1.81
CA PHE A 174 3.05 -27.45 -1.60
C PHE A 174 1.90 -27.18 -2.58
N PHE A 175 1.58 -25.92 -2.87
CA PHE A 175 0.49 -25.55 -3.79
C PHE A 175 0.88 -25.45 -5.26
N ARG A 176 2.19 -25.51 -5.56
CA ARG A 176 2.69 -25.49 -6.95
C ARG A 176 2.75 -26.90 -7.58
N ARG A 177 2.58 -27.96 -6.78
CA ARG A 177 2.35 -29.34 -7.26
C ARG A 177 0.87 -29.59 -7.49
#